data_AF-A0A8J9SET6-F1
#
_entry.id   AF-A0A8J9SET6-F1
#
_cell.length_a   1.000
_cell.length_b   1.000
_cell.length_c   1.000
_cell.angle_alpha   90.00
_cell.angle_beta   90.00
_cell.angle_gamma   90.00
#
_symmetry.space_group_name_H-M   'P 1'
#
loop_
_entity.id
_entity.type
_entity.pdbx_description
1 polymer ?
#
loop_
_entity_poly.entity_id
_entity_poly.type
_entity_poly.pdbx_seq_one_letter_code
_entity_poly.pdbx_strand_id
1 'polypeptide(L)'
;MLKFFRMLSSRWYGPAGIGREFRPRHALLTLHLWFLHKRLAADEFDKETALMIQEELFNILWEDTTCRIRQQGVNELAVNKNLMKVQQYTFLHLTHYDHAYSAFLDKPEERLKELRKIVWMHIFVRDAQVERRTDQLDRIAWYIEANYQNIMMDWPDEYYRHARVKWVDLPDFSNLKDASGKIMEETPVHADDVLPHPWRRNITLKGTFYYWNPETMLSSWERPTE
;
A
#
# COMPACT_ATOMS: atom_id res chain seq x y z
N MET A 1 -9.25 0.39 -14.61
CA MET A 1 -9.16 0.92 -13.22
C MET A 1 -8.40 -0.10 -12.37
N LEU A 2 -7.08 0.07 -12.21
CA LEU A 2 -6.28 -0.75 -11.30
C LEU A 2 -6.78 -0.52 -9.87
N LYS A 3 -7.52 -1.48 -9.32
CA LYS A 3 -8.04 -1.39 -7.96
C LYS A 3 -7.02 -2.02 -7.03
N PHE A 4 -6.41 -1.19 -6.18
CA PHE A 4 -5.48 -1.60 -5.11
C PHE A 4 -6.21 -2.40 -4.01
N PHE A 5 -6.83 -3.53 -4.35
CA PHE A 5 -7.61 -4.34 -3.39
C PHE A 5 -6.76 -4.81 -2.21
N ARG A 6 -5.46 -4.95 -2.42
CA ARG A 6 -4.56 -5.54 -1.42
C ARG A 6 -4.34 -4.65 -0.20
N MET A 7 -4.30 -3.32 -0.38
CA MET A 7 -4.16 -2.38 0.74
C MET A 7 -5.45 -2.23 1.56
N LEU A 8 -6.61 -2.60 1.00
CA LEU A 8 -7.90 -2.49 1.70
C LEU A 8 -8.16 -3.66 2.65
N SER A 9 -7.26 -4.66 2.69
CA SER A 9 -7.39 -5.78 3.61
C SER A 9 -7.34 -5.30 5.06
N SER A 10 -8.37 -5.63 5.82
CA SER A 10 -8.46 -5.33 7.25
C SER A 10 -7.32 -5.96 8.06
N ARG A 11 -6.68 -7.00 7.53
CA ARG A 11 -5.52 -7.66 8.15
C ARG A 11 -4.34 -6.72 8.36
N TRP A 12 -4.18 -5.68 7.53
CA TRP A 12 -3.14 -4.66 7.72
C TRP A 12 -3.36 -3.84 8.99
N TYR A 13 -4.61 -3.48 9.27
CA TYR A 13 -4.96 -2.54 10.34
C TYR A 13 -5.43 -3.21 11.63
N GLY A 14 -5.73 -4.50 11.57
CA GLY A 14 -5.94 -5.36 12.74
C GLY A 14 -4.64 -6.12 13.06
N PRO A 15 -4.55 -7.41 12.73
CA PRO A 15 -3.41 -8.27 13.08
C PRO A 15 -2.02 -7.69 12.79
N ALA A 16 -1.82 -7.02 11.64
CA ALA A 16 -0.53 -6.44 11.31
C ALA A 16 -0.24 -5.11 12.04
N GLY A 17 -1.14 -4.61 12.89
CA GLY A 17 -0.93 -3.46 13.76
C GLY A 17 -0.54 -2.15 13.06
N ILE A 18 -0.81 -2.01 11.76
CA ILE A 18 -0.51 -0.78 11.02
C ILE A 18 -1.56 0.28 11.37
N GLY A 19 -1.09 1.50 11.63
CA GLY A 19 -1.96 2.62 11.95
C GLY A 19 -3.05 2.89 10.89
N ARG A 20 -4.21 3.38 11.32
CA ARG A 20 -5.35 3.69 10.44
C ARG A 20 -5.34 5.13 9.93
N GLU A 21 -4.33 5.90 10.34
CA GLU A 21 -4.17 7.30 9.97
C GLU A 21 -3.81 7.43 8.49
N PHE A 22 -3.85 8.67 8.00
CA PHE A 22 -3.57 8.97 6.61
C PHE A 22 -2.22 8.41 6.13
N ARG A 23 -1.16 8.59 6.91
CA ARG A 23 0.23 8.28 6.50
C ARG A 23 0.50 6.78 6.32
N PRO A 24 0.23 5.90 7.30
CA PRO A 24 0.42 4.46 7.11
C PRO A 24 -0.40 3.90 5.94
N ARG A 25 -1.65 4.35 5.80
CA ARG A 25 -2.52 3.96 4.67
C ARG A 25 -1.95 4.39 3.32
N HIS A 26 -1.41 5.61 3.26
CA HIS A 26 -0.74 6.12 2.06
C HIS A 26 0.55 5.36 1.77
N ALA A 27 1.36 5.02 2.78
CA ALA A 27 2.58 4.25 2.62
C ALA A 27 2.31 2.84 2.06
N LEU A 28 1.23 2.17 2.49
CA LEU A 28 0.81 0.89 1.91
C LEU A 28 0.40 1.03 0.43
N LEU A 29 -0.29 2.10 0.07
CA LEU A 29 -0.60 2.39 -1.33
C LEU A 29 0.68 2.60 -2.14
N THR A 30 1.60 3.42 -1.64
CA THR A 30 2.91 3.69 -2.25
C THR A 30 3.73 2.42 -2.44
N LEU A 31 3.72 1.49 -1.48
CA LEU A 31 4.39 0.20 -1.61
C LEU A 31 3.89 -0.58 -2.84
N HIS A 32 2.56 -0.72 -2.98
CA HIS A 32 2.00 -1.48 -4.10
C HIS A 32 2.17 -0.75 -5.44
N LEU A 33 2.05 0.58 -5.42
CA LEU A 33 2.34 1.44 -6.55
C LEU A 33 3.78 1.26 -7.04
N TRP A 34 4.75 1.17 -6.13
CA TRP A 34 6.16 1.03 -6.46
C TRP A 34 6.41 -0.19 -7.35
N PHE A 35 5.86 -1.36 -6.99
CA PHE A 35 6.02 -2.57 -7.81
C PHE A 35 5.53 -2.39 -9.24
N LEU A 36 4.36 -1.76 -9.41
CA LEU A 36 3.79 -1.50 -10.72
C LEU A 36 4.65 -0.51 -11.50
N HIS A 37 5.07 0.56 -10.84
CA HIS A 37 5.98 1.55 -11.40
C HIS A 37 7.29 0.91 -11.88
N LYS A 38 7.90 0.01 -11.08
CA LYS A 38 9.11 -0.73 -11.47
C LYS A 38 8.89 -1.63 -12.67
N ARG A 39 7.76 -2.34 -12.72
CA ARG A 39 7.45 -3.22 -13.84
C ARG A 39 7.24 -2.44 -15.14
N LEU A 40 6.51 -1.32 -15.06
CA LEU A 40 6.34 -0.37 -16.17
C LEU A 40 7.68 0.19 -16.65
N ALA A 41 8.55 0.59 -15.74
CA ALA A 41 9.87 1.13 -16.08
C ALA A 41 10.83 0.10 -16.70
N ALA A 42 10.61 -1.20 -16.44
CA ALA A 42 11.38 -2.29 -17.00
C ALA A 42 10.80 -2.87 -18.30
N ASP A 43 9.68 -2.33 -18.81
CA ASP A 43 9.10 -2.78 -20.08
C ASP A 43 9.97 -2.33 -21.26
N GLU A 44 10.57 -3.29 -21.96
CA GLU A 44 11.40 -3.02 -23.14
C GLU A 44 10.64 -3.16 -24.47
N PHE A 45 9.42 -3.69 -24.45
CA PHE A 45 8.65 -3.97 -25.66
C PHE A 45 7.88 -2.76 -26.18
N ASP A 46 7.24 -2.02 -25.28
CA ASP A 46 6.46 -0.81 -25.63
C ASP A 46 6.66 0.28 -24.57
N LYS A 47 7.80 0.95 -24.67
CA LYS A 47 8.22 2.00 -23.74
C LYS A 47 7.28 3.20 -23.73
N GLU A 48 6.68 3.53 -24.86
CA GLU A 48 5.78 4.68 -24.98
C GLU A 48 4.47 4.40 -24.25
N THR A 49 3.83 3.26 -24.51
CA THR A 49 2.61 2.87 -23.79
C THR A 49 2.88 2.66 -22.31
N ALA A 50 4.02 2.06 -21.94
CA ALA A 50 4.40 1.87 -20.54
C ALA A 50 4.57 3.22 -19.81
N LEU A 51 5.16 4.23 -20.46
CA LEU A 51 5.27 5.58 -19.92
C LEU A 51 3.90 6.22 -19.73
N MET A 52 3.00 6.14 -20.72
CA MET A 52 1.63 6.67 -20.61
C MET A 52 0.85 6.02 -19.46
N ILE A 53 0.94 4.69 -19.30
CA ILE A 53 0.30 3.98 -18.20
C ILE A 53 0.90 4.40 -16.86
N GLN A 54 2.22 4.61 -16.80
CA GLN A 54 2.90 5.07 -15.60
C GLN A 54 2.45 6.48 -15.19
N GLU A 55 2.36 7.43 -16.13
CA GLU A 55 1.85 8.77 -15.89
C GLU A 55 0.41 8.72 -15.37
N GLU A 56 -0.46 7.95 -16.03
CA GLU A 56 -1.85 7.82 -15.64
C GLU A 56 -2.02 7.17 -14.25
N LEU A 57 -1.17 6.19 -13.93
CA LEU A 57 -1.15 5.56 -12.60
C LEU A 57 -0.86 6.59 -11.49
N PHE A 58 0.08 7.50 -11.72
CA PHE A 58 0.36 8.58 -10.77
C PHE A 58 -0.73 9.66 -10.76
N ASN A 59 -1.34 9.99 -11.90
CA ASN A 59 -2.48 10.91 -11.96
C ASN A 59 -3.64 10.40 -11.08
N ILE A 60 -4.03 9.14 -11.27
CA ILE A 60 -5.08 8.48 -10.48
C ILE A 60 -4.72 8.50 -8.98
N LEU A 61 -3.46 8.22 -8.64
CA LEU A 61 -2.99 8.30 -7.25
C LEU A 61 -3.16 9.71 -6.67
N TRP A 62 -2.81 10.76 -7.42
CA TRP A 62 -2.89 12.14 -6.94
C TRP A 62 -4.32 12.64 -6.82
N GLU A 63 -5.22 12.21 -7.71
CA GLU A 63 -6.65 12.45 -7.58
C GLU A 63 -7.23 11.79 -6.32
N ASP A 64 -6.95 10.49 -6.09
CA ASP A 64 -7.34 9.78 -4.87
C ASP A 64 -6.78 10.46 -3.61
N THR A 65 -5.50 10.81 -3.64
CA THR A 65 -4.79 11.46 -2.53
C THR A 65 -5.44 12.80 -2.19
N THR A 66 -5.78 13.60 -3.19
CA THR A 66 -6.46 14.89 -3.00
C THR A 66 -7.82 14.69 -2.32
N CYS A 67 -8.60 13.71 -2.76
CA CYS A 67 -9.89 13.38 -2.14
C CYS A 67 -9.71 12.96 -0.67
N ARG A 68 -8.72 12.11 -0.39
CA ARG A 68 -8.39 11.66 0.97
C ARG A 68 -7.86 12.77 1.87
N ILE A 69 -7.16 13.77 1.33
CA ILE A 69 -6.73 14.97 2.07
C ILE A 69 -7.94 15.81 2.47
N ARG A 70 -8.87 16.08 1.53
CA ARG A 70 -10.12 16.81 1.83
C ARG A 70 -10.92 16.12 2.93
N GLN A 71 -10.95 14.79 2.90
CA GLN A 71 -11.62 13.94 3.90
C GLN A 71 -11.03 14.06 5.31
N GLN A 72 -9.79 14.54 5.46
CA GLN A 72 -9.22 14.85 6.78
C GLN A 72 -9.75 16.19 7.35
N GLY A 73 -10.68 16.86 6.66
CA GLY A 73 -11.21 18.16 7.08
C GLY A 73 -10.23 19.31 6.86
N VAL A 74 -9.24 19.12 5.99
CA VAL A 74 -8.26 20.16 5.63
C VAL A 74 -8.94 21.27 4.84
N ASN A 75 -8.65 22.53 5.18
CA ASN A 75 -9.14 23.69 4.43
C ASN A 75 -8.72 23.61 2.95
N GLU A 76 -9.61 23.94 2.02
CA GLU A 76 -9.36 23.83 0.58
C GLU A 76 -8.10 24.59 0.12
N LEU A 77 -7.82 25.77 0.70
CA LEU A 77 -6.61 26.55 0.40
C LEU A 77 -5.31 25.83 0.82
N ALA A 78 -5.40 24.90 1.76
CA ALA A 78 -4.28 24.10 2.24
C ALA A 78 -4.19 22.72 1.56
N VAL A 79 -5.16 22.31 0.74
CA VAL A 79 -5.15 21.00 0.07
C VAL A 79 -3.92 20.84 -0.82
N ASN A 80 -3.65 21.80 -1.70
CA ASN A 80 -2.47 21.75 -2.60
C ASN A 80 -1.15 21.69 -1.82
N LYS A 81 -1.04 22.47 -0.73
CA LYS A 81 0.15 22.45 0.15
C LYS A 81 0.34 21.09 0.80
N ASN A 82 -0.74 20.42 1.21
CA ASN A 82 -0.66 19.07 1.77
C ASN A 82 -0.38 18.03 0.68
N LEU A 83 -0.97 18.16 -0.51
CA LEU A 83 -0.70 17.29 -1.64
C LEU A 83 0.79 17.28 -1.99
N MET A 84 1.41 18.46 -2.12
CA MET A 84 2.85 18.58 -2.36
C MET A 84 3.70 17.85 -1.31
N LYS A 85 3.34 17.94 -0.03
CA LYS A 85 4.03 17.22 1.04
C LYS A 85 3.88 15.71 0.92
N VAL A 86 2.68 15.24 0.57
CA VAL A 86 2.40 13.82 0.37
C VAL A 86 3.14 13.30 -0.87
N GLN A 87 3.22 14.08 -1.94
CA GLN A 87 4.01 13.75 -3.13
C GLN A 87 5.51 13.62 -2.77
N GLN A 88 6.09 14.58 -2.05
CA GLN A 88 7.48 14.50 -1.58
C GLN A 88 7.73 13.25 -0.74
N TYR A 89 6.84 12.95 0.20
CA TYR A 89 6.92 11.75 1.02
C TYR A 89 6.81 10.47 0.19
N THR A 90 5.94 10.46 -0.82
CA THR A 90 5.75 9.32 -1.73
C THR A 90 7.02 9.06 -2.53
N PHE A 91 7.58 10.08 -3.19
CA PHE A 91 8.80 9.91 -3.98
C PHE A 91 10.00 9.50 -3.12
N LEU A 92 10.14 10.07 -1.91
CA LEU A 92 11.17 9.63 -0.97
C LEU A 92 11.04 8.13 -0.64
N HIS A 93 9.82 7.65 -0.40
CA HIS A 93 9.55 6.24 -0.13
C HIS A 93 9.92 5.35 -1.33
N LEU A 94 9.55 5.75 -2.55
CA LEU A 94 9.92 5.04 -3.78
C LEU A 94 11.45 4.97 -3.96
N THR A 95 12.15 6.08 -3.76
CA THR A 95 13.62 6.14 -3.88
C THR A 95 14.32 5.25 -2.85
N HIS A 96 13.78 5.12 -1.64
CA HIS A 96 14.35 4.17 -0.69
C HIS A 96 14.21 2.71 -1.16
N TYR A 97 13.08 2.34 -1.77
CA TYR A 97 12.97 1.01 -2.38
C TYR A 97 13.93 0.83 -3.55
N ASP A 98 14.05 1.83 -4.43
CA ASP A 98 15.03 1.79 -5.52
C ASP A 98 16.46 1.59 -5.01
N HIS A 99 16.83 2.31 -3.95
CA HIS A 99 18.12 2.14 -3.30
C HIS A 99 18.30 0.72 -2.75
N ALA A 100 17.29 0.16 -2.09
CA ALA A 100 17.37 -1.19 -1.54
C ALA A 100 17.65 -2.26 -2.62
N TYR A 101 16.99 -2.15 -3.78
CA TYR A 101 17.14 -3.11 -4.87
C TYR A 101 18.30 -2.80 -5.83
N SER A 102 18.84 -1.59 -5.81
CA SER A 102 19.99 -1.20 -6.65
C SER A 102 21.33 -1.39 -5.91
N ALA A 103 21.41 -0.96 -4.64
CA ALA A 103 22.65 -1.04 -3.86
C ALA A 103 22.92 -2.42 -3.26
N PHE A 104 21.87 -3.23 -3.04
CA PHE A 104 21.95 -4.53 -2.38
C PHE A 104 21.36 -5.67 -3.22
N LEU A 105 21.41 -5.57 -4.56
CA LEU A 105 20.85 -6.57 -5.47
C LEU A 105 21.39 -7.99 -5.18
N ASP A 106 22.71 -8.12 -5.04
CA ASP A 106 23.39 -9.40 -4.77
C ASP A 106 23.61 -9.68 -3.27
N LYS A 107 23.02 -8.87 -2.39
CA LYS A 107 23.21 -8.92 -0.94
C LYS A 107 21.85 -9.06 -0.23
N PRO A 108 21.19 -10.22 -0.29
CA PRO A 108 19.82 -10.39 0.20
C PRO A 108 19.68 -10.09 1.69
N GLU A 109 20.68 -10.43 2.52
CA GLU A 109 20.65 -10.13 3.95
C GLU A 109 20.72 -8.61 4.25
N GLU A 110 21.56 -7.88 3.52
CA GLU A 110 21.65 -6.41 3.64
C GLU A 110 20.41 -5.73 3.08
N ARG A 111 19.86 -6.24 1.97
CA ARG A 111 18.59 -5.77 1.43
C ARG A 111 17.47 -5.96 2.42
N LEU A 112 17.37 -7.11 3.09
CA LEU A 112 16.36 -7.37 4.12
C LEU A 112 16.46 -6.35 5.27
N LYS A 113 17.69 -6.03 5.73
CA LYS A 113 17.92 -4.99 6.75
C LYS A 113 17.42 -3.62 6.29
N GLU A 114 17.73 -3.23 5.04
CA GLU A 114 17.27 -1.95 4.50
C GLU A 114 15.75 -1.93 4.31
N LEU A 115 15.14 -3.02 3.84
CA LEU A 115 13.69 -3.15 3.71
C LEU A 115 12.98 -2.99 5.07
N ARG A 116 13.49 -3.62 6.14
CA ARG A 116 12.95 -3.43 7.50
C ARG A 116 12.96 -1.97 7.92
N LYS A 117 14.06 -1.25 7.64
CA LYS A 117 14.19 0.18 7.94
C LYS A 117 13.19 1.01 7.13
N ILE A 118 12.97 0.68 5.86
CA ILE A 118 11.97 1.35 5.01
C ILE A 118 10.56 1.11 5.55
N VAL A 119 10.23 -0.13 5.90
CA VAL A 119 8.94 -0.52 6.50
C VAL A 119 8.70 0.26 7.79
N TRP A 120 9.67 0.26 8.71
CA TRP A 120 9.58 1.02 9.96
C TRP A 120 9.40 2.52 9.71
N MET A 121 10.20 3.10 8.81
CA MET A 121 10.21 4.53 8.54
C MET A 121 8.92 5.02 7.88
N HIS A 122 8.39 4.26 6.92
CA HIS A 122 7.26 4.70 6.11
C HIS A 122 5.93 4.08 6.55
N ILE A 123 5.86 2.75 6.65
CA ILE A 123 4.61 2.05 6.97
C ILE A 123 4.23 2.25 8.43
N PHE A 124 5.20 2.12 9.35
CA PHE A 124 4.97 2.37 10.78
C PHE A 124 5.31 3.80 11.22
N VAL A 125 5.67 4.68 10.29
CA VAL A 125 5.89 6.12 10.55
C VAL A 125 6.86 6.36 11.73
N ARG A 126 7.91 5.53 11.82
CA ARG A 126 8.92 5.56 12.89
C ARG A 126 8.37 5.32 14.29
N ASP A 127 7.37 4.45 14.43
CA ASP A 127 6.88 4.01 15.73
C ASP A 127 8.01 3.32 16.53
N ALA A 128 8.35 3.90 17.68
CA ALA A 128 9.41 3.43 18.57
C ALA A 128 9.10 2.06 19.20
N GLN A 129 7.81 1.71 19.34
CA GLN A 129 7.41 0.39 19.83
C GLN A 129 7.64 -0.68 18.76
N VAL A 130 7.39 -0.34 17.50
CA VAL A 130 7.60 -1.26 16.38
C VAL A 130 9.07 -1.42 16.04
N GLU A 131 9.89 -0.39 16.23
CA GLU A 131 11.36 -0.49 16.04
C GLU A 131 11.97 -1.66 16.83
N ARG A 132 11.45 -1.90 18.04
CA ARG A 132 11.89 -2.99 18.91
C ARG A 132 11.31 -4.35 18.52
N ARG A 133 10.23 -4.39 17.73
CA ARG A 133 9.50 -5.61 17.33
C ARG A 133 9.96 -6.07 15.95
N THR A 134 10.91 -6.99 15.91
CA THR A 134 11.55 -7.38 14.64
C THR A 134 10.67 -8.26 13.76
N ASP A 135 9.89 -9.18 14.35
CA ASP A 135 9.09 -10.17 13.60
C ASP A 135 8.08 -9.50 12.64
N GLN A 136 7.39 -8.46 13.11
CA GLN A 136 6.44 -7.70 12.30
C GLN A 136 7.10 -7.00 11.11
N LEU A 137 8.26 -6.38 11.32
CA LEU A 137 9.05 -5.75 10.27
C LEU A 137 9.57 -6.78 9.27
N ASP A 138 10.05 -7.92 9.78
CA ASP A 138 10.56 -9.02 8.98
C ASP A 138 9.47 -9.57 8.05
N ARG A 139 8.29 -9.89 8.59
CA ARG A 139 7.18 -10.44 7.79
C ARG A 139 6.74 -9.51 6.66
N ILE A 140 6.69 -8.20 6.90
CA ILE A 140 6.36 -7.24 5.85
C ILE A 140 7.52 -7.11 4.86
N ALA A 141 8.77 -7.07 5.31
CA ALA A 141 9.92 -7.03 4.43
C ALA A 141 9.99 -8.29 3.52
N TRP A 142 9.69 -9.46 4.06
CA TRP A 142 9.54 -10.71 3.30
C TRP A 142 8.43 -10.63 2.26
N TYR A 143 7.28 -10.04 2.60
CA TYR A 143 6.22 -9.79 1.61
C TYR A 143 6.66 -8.85 0.49
N ILE A 144 7.47 -7.84 0.81
CA ILE A 144 8.01 -6.94 -0.20
C ILE A 144 8.95 -7.70 -1.15
N GLU A 145 9.86 -8.49 -0.59
CA GLU A 145 10.78 -9.32 -1.37
C GLU A 145 10.03 -10.34 -2.24
N ALA A 146 9.06 -11.04 -1.67
CA ALA A 146 8.27 -12.03 -2.40
C ALA A 146 7.46 -11.38 -3.54
N ASN A 147 6.87 -10.20 -3.33
CA ASN A 147 6.20 -9.49 -4.41
C ASN A 147 7.18 -8.96 -5.45
N TYR A 148 8.38 -8.55 -5.06
CA TYR A 148 9.42 -8.13 -6.01
C TYR A 148 9.75 -9.28 -6.96
N GLN A 149 10.06 -10.46 -6.41
CA GLN A 149 10.33 -11.66 -7.22
C GLN A 149 9.13 -12.01 -8.10
N ASN A 150 7.94 -12.09 -7.52
CA ASN A 150 6.73 -12.42 -8.26
C ASN A 150 6.44 -11.42 -9.40
N ILE A 151 6.58 -10.11 -9.18
CA ILE A 151 6.18 -9.07 -10.16
C ILE A 151 7.28 -8.81 -11.19
N MET A 152 8.55 -8.81 -10.77
CA MET A 152 9.67 -8.46 -11.63
C MET A 152 10.25 -9.67 -12.37
N MET A 153 10.19 -10.86 -11.78
CA MET A 153 10.79 -12.07 -12.35
C MET A 153 9.74 -13.06 -12.87
N ASP A 154 8.70 -13.33 -12.10
CA ASP A 154 7.78 -14.43 -12.42
C ASP A 154 6.54 -14.02 -13.20
N TRP A 155 6.16 -12.73 -13.17
CA TRP A 155 4.88 -12.26 -13.73
C TRP A 155 4.95 -12.11 -15.25
N PRO A 156 4.19 -12.92 -16.03
CA PRO A 156 4.22 -12.87 -17.49
C PRO A 156 3.75 -11.53 -18.06
N ASP A 157 4.43 -11.08 -19.12
CA ASP A 157 4.14 -9.80 -19.81
C ASP A 157 2.67 -9.71 -20.26
N GLU A 158 2.07 -10.81 -20.71
CA GLU A 158 0.67 -10.86 -21.17
C GLU A 158 -0.31 -10.43 -20.07
N TYR A 159 -0.16 -10.93 -18.84
CA TYR A 159 -1.08 -10.60 -17.74
C TYR A 159 -0.92 -9.16 -17.27
N TYR A 160 0.30 -8.64 -17.28
CA TYR A 160 0.60 -7.26 -16.95
C TYR A 160 -0.08 -6.28 -17.93
N ARG A 161 -0.03 -6.55 -19.24
CA ARG A 161 -0.72 -5.73 -20.27
C ARG A 161 -2.22 -5.68 -20.09
N HIS A 162 -2.81 -6.70 -19.47
CA HIS A 162 -4.23 -6.74 -19.11
C HIS A 162 -4.53 -6.19 -17.70
N ALA A 163 -3.55 -5.57 -17.03
CA ALA A 163 -3.64 -5.05 -15.67
C ALA A 163 -4.09 -6.11 -14.63
N ARG A 164 -3.75 -7.38 -14.86
CA ARG A 164 -4.11 -8.50 -13.98
C ARG A 164 -2.96 -8.82 -13.03
N VAL A 165 -2.89 -8.07 -11.94
CA VAL A 165 -1.85 -8.26 -10.92
C VAL A 165 -2.22 -9.40 -9.98
N LYS A 166 -1.41 -10.46 -9.96
CA LYS A 166 -1.50 -11.53 -8.96
C LYS A 166 -0.52 -11.22 -7.83
N TRP A 167 -1.00 -10.56 -6.78
CA TRP A 167 -0.21 -10.29 -5.58
C TRP A 167 0.10 -11.57 -4.82
N VAL A 168 1.26 -11.63 -4.15
CA VAL A 168 1.59 -12.70 -3.20
C VAL A 168 0.62 -12.65 -2.01
N ASP A 169 0.43 -13.79 -1.34
CA ASP A 169 -0.38 -13.87 -0.13
C ASP A 169 0.09 -12.90 0.97
N LEU A 170 -0.87 -12.32 1.70
CA LEU A 170 -0.54 -11.44 2.82
C LEU A 170 0.24 -12.25 3.85
N PRO A 171 1.26 -11.65 4.50
CA PRO A 171 1.94 -12.33 5.59
C PRO A 171 0.93 -12.85 6.58
N ASP A 172 1.19 -14.06 7.08
CA ASP A 172 0.53 -14.47 8.30
C ASP A 172 0.93 -13.49 9.41
N PHE A 173 -0.05 -12.88 10.05
CA PHE A 173 0.17 -11.96 11.18
C PHE A 173 -0.26 -12.61 12.50
N SER A 174 -0.55 -13.92 12.49
CA SER A 174 -0.79 -14.68 13.70
C SER A 174 0.51 -14.83 14.51
N ASN A 175 0.36 -14.88 15.83
CA ASN A 175 1.44 -15.20 16.77
C ASN A 175 2.70 -14.32 16.60
N LEU A 176 2.51 -13.02 16.33
CA LEU A 176 3.63 -12.07 16.21
C LEU A 176 4.43 -12.05 17.52
N LYS A 177 5.76 -12.08 17.40
CA LYS A 177 6.65 -12.07 18.57
C LYS A 177 7.27 -10.69 18.79
N ASP A 178 7.37 -10.30 20.06
CA ASP A 178 8.12 -9.11 20.47
C ASP A 178 9.64 -9.38 20.53
N ALA A 179 10.42 -8.37 20.92
CA ALA A 179 11.88 -8.46 21.07
C ALA A 179 12.34 -9.58 22.03
N SER A 180 11.49 -9.95 22.99
CA SER A 180 11.77 -10.99 23.99
C SER A 180 11.31 -12.39 23.55
N GLY A 181 10.72 -12.49 22.35
CA GLY A 181 10.17 -13.73 21.82
C GLY A 181 8.76 -14.07 22.34
N LYS A 182 8.14 -13.16 23.12
CA LYS A 182 6.79 -13.35 23.65
C LYS A 182 5.76 -13.03 22.56
N ILE A 183 4.72 -13.87 22.48
CA ILE A 183 3.59 -13.62 21.59
C ILE A 183 2.87 -12.34 22.01
N MET A 184 2.69 -11.45 21.05
CA MET A 184 1.99 -10.19 21.20
C MET A 184 0.49 -10.41 21.20
N GLU A 185 -0.23 -9.54 21.91
CA GLU A 185 -1.68 -9.48 21.81
C GLU A 185 -2.09 -9.06 20.39
N GLU A 186 -2.98 -9.84 19.79
CA GLU A 186 -3.47 -9.54 18.46
C GLU A 186 -4.35 -8.29 18.50
N THR A 187 -4.06 -7.33 17.61
CA THR A 187 -4.93 -6.17 17.46
C THR A 187 -6.17 -6.61 16.68
N PRO A 188 -7.37 -6.50 17.26
CA PRO A 188 -8.58 -6.94 16.59
C PRO A 188 -8.84 -6.11 15.33
N VAL A 189 -9.41 -6.77 14.32
CA VAL A 189 -9.94 -6.08 13.16
C VAL A 189 -11.08 -5.17 13.61
N HIS A 190 -10.99 -3.88 13.28
CA HIS A 190 -12.04 -2.93 13.61
C HIS A 190 -13.23 -3.12 12.70
N ALA A 191 -14.43 -2.96 13.27
CA ALA A 191 -15.68 -3.11 12.53
C ALA A 191 -15.63 -2.31 11.23
N ASP A 192 -15.25 -1.03 11.26
CA ASP A 192 -15.13 -0.12 10.08
C ASP A 192 -14.22 -0.57 8.94
N ASP A 193 -13.38 -1.57 9.15
CA ASP A 193 -12.53 -2.15 8.11
C ASP A 193 -13.16 -3.41 7.47
N VAL A 194 -14.32 -3.87 7.99
CA VAL A 194 -15.08 -5.03 7.48
C VAL A 194 -16.42 -4.56 6.92
N LEU A 195 -16.66 -4.86 5.65
CA LEU A 195 -17.96 -4.66 5.00
C LEU A 195 -18.53 -6.01 4.56
N PRO A 196 -19.86 -6.18 4.57
CA PRO A 196 -20.49 -7.34 3.97
C PRO A 196 -20.03 -7.49 2.52
N HIS A 197 -19.71 -8.71 2.11
CA HIS A 197 -19.40 -8.96 0.70
C HIS A 197 -20.67 -8.75 -0.14
N PRO A 198 -20.62 -8.04 -1.29
CA PRO A 198 -19.45 -7.52 -2.00
C PRO A 198 -19.18 -6.01 -1.80
N TRP A 199 -19.78 -5.38 -0.79
CA TRP A 199 -19.73 -3.93 -0.55
C TRP A 199 -18.31 -3.41 -0.31
N ARG A 200 -18.08 -2.18 -0.78
CA ARG A 200 -16.78 -1.50 -0.69
C ARG A 200 -16.98 -0.05 -0.29
N ARG A 201 -16.08 0.47 0.55
CA ARG A 201 -16.01 1.90 0.86
C ARG A 201 -15.29 2.63 -0.28
N ASN A 202 -15.86 3.75 -0.71
CA ASN A 202 -15.31 4.62 -1.74
C ASN A 202 -15.46 6.09 -1.32
N ILE A 203 -14.75 6.98 -2.00
CA ILE A 203 -14.69 8.40 -1.68
C ILE A 203 -15.11 9.24 -2.89
N THR A 204 -15.90 10.27 -2.64
CA THR A 204 -16.28 11.25 -3.67
C THR A 204 -15.16 12.28 -3.89
N LEU A 205 -15.26 13.04 -4.98
CA LEU A 205 -14.35 14.16 -5.26
C LEU A 205 -14.32 15.23 -4.15
N LYS A 206 -15.41 15.33 -3.38
CA LYS A 206 -15.54 16.23 -2.22
C LYS A 206 -14.96 15.66 -0.94
N GLY A 207 -14.43 14.44 -0.97
CA GLY A 207 -13.89 13.76 0.21
C GLY A 207 -14.95 13.11 1.10
N THR A 208 -16.19 12.96 0.65
CA THR A 208 -17.26 12.27 1.40
C THR A 208 -17.26 10.79 1.07
N PHE A 209 -17.37 9.93 2.10
CA PHE A 209 -17.47 8.49 1.89
C PHE A 209 -18.85 8.07 1.39
N TYR A 210 -18.85 7.01 0.58
CA TYR A 210 -20.03 6.24 0.24
C TYR A 210 -19.64 4.76 0.10
N TYR A 211 -20.63 3.90 0.08
CA TYR A 211 -20.49 2.47 -0.12
C TYR A 211 -20.98 2.11 -1.50
N TRP A 212 -20.28 1.21 -2.18
CA TRP A 212 -20.61 0.77 -3.51
C TRP A 212 -20.53 -0.75 -3.60
N ASN A 213 -21.58 -1.34 -4.14
CA ASN A 213 -21.65 -2.75 -4.46
C ASN A 213 -21.27 -2.93 -5.94
N PRO A 214 -20.11 -3.57 -6.23
CA PRO A 214 -19.63 -3.74 -7.59
C PRO A 214 -20.40 -4.78 -8.41
N GLU A 215 -21.19 -5.64 -7.77
CA GLU A 215 -21.95 -6.71 -8.43
C GLU A 215 -23.33 -6.20 -8.84
N THR A 216 -23.99 -5.46 -7.96
CA THR A 216 -25.33 -4.90 -8.20
C THR A 216 -25.29 -3.47 -8.76
N MET A 217 -24.11 -2.84 -8.78
CA MET A 217 -23.89 -1.43 -9.15
C MET A 217 -24.62 -0.43 -8.23
N LEU A 218 -25.11 -0.87 -7.07
CA LEU A 218 -25.78 -0.01 -6.09
C LEU A 218 -24.76 0.84 -5.30
N SER A 219 -25.16 2.07 -4.97
CA SER A 219 -24.43 2.93 -4.04
C SER A 219 -25.30 3.30 -2.85
N SER A 220 -24.67 3.49 -1.69
CA SER A 220 -25.32 3.89 -0.45
C SER A 220 -24.45 4.88 0.31
N TRP A 221 -25.05 5.88 0.92
CA TRP A 221 -24.36 6.76 1.88
C TRP A 221 -24.33 6.14 3.28
N GLU A 222 -25.27 5.24 3.56
CA GLU A 222 -25.36 4.50 4.81
C GLU A 222 -24.55 3.21 4.73
N ARG A 223 -23.98 2.82 5.86
CA ARG A 223 -23.17 1.61 5.95
C ARG A 223 -24.04 0.37 5.73
N PRO A 224 -23.69 -0.49 4.76
CA PRO A 224 -24.37 -1.76 4.55
C PRO A 224 -24.17 -2.68 5.75
N THR A 225 -25.26 -3.30 6.18
CA THR A 225 -25.28 -4.30 7.25
C THR A 225 -25.41 -5.73 6.71
N GLU A 226 -25.83 -5.88 5.44
CA GLU A 226 -26.04 -7.14 4.72
C GLU A 226 -25.38 -7.11 3.33
#